data_AF-A0A0G9MVV2-F1
#
_entry.id   AF-A0A0G9MVV2-F1
#
_cell.length_a   1.000
_cell.length_b   1.000
_cell.length_c   1.000
_cell.angle_alpha   90.00
_cell.angle_beta   90.00
_cell.angle_gamma   90.00
#
_symmetry.space_group_name_H-M   'P 1'
#
loop_
_entity.id
_entity.type
_entity.pdbx_description
1 polymer ?
#
loop_
_entity_poly.entity_id
_entity_poly.type
_entity_poly.pdbx_seq_one_letter_code
_entity_poly.pdbx_strand_id
1 'polypeptide(L)'
;MNDPSHIDYGALVGWTGSLSGERVTLRLQSVTRPPPHTEDDVHAHVYMLDTNQAAQLANYLLKMCDLSPPDRVNRGLLARLFG
;
A
#
# COMPACT_ATOMS: atom_id res chain seq x y z
N MET A 1 -0.77 -29.36 -2.27
CA MET A 1 -1.97 -29.12 -3.10
C MET A 1 -2.38 -27.69 -2.81
N ASN A 2 -2.04 -26.74 -3.68
CA ASN A 2 -2.30 -25.31 -3.43
C ASN A 2 -3.74 -25.00 -3.82
N ASP A 3 -4.59 -24.77 -2.84
CA ASP A 3 -5.93 -24.25 -3.03
C ASP A 3 -5.82 -22.77 -3.43
N PRO A 4 -6.26 -22.37 -4.64
CA PRO A 4 -6.19 -20.98 -5.11
C PRO A 4 -7.11 -20.03 -4.30
N SER A 5 -7.97 -20.57 -3.44
CA SER A 5 -8.82 -19.80 -2.53
C SER A 5 -8.25 -19.65 -1.11
N HIS A 6 -7.06 -20.22 -0.84
CA HIS A 6 -6.41 -20.08 0.46
C HIS A 6 -5.98 -18.63 0.69
N ILE A 7 -6.64 -17.96 1.64
CA ILE A 7 -6.28 -16.61 2.09
C ILE A 7 -5.39 -16.78 3.32
N ASP A 8 -4.09 -16.50 3.17
CA ASP A 8 -3.15 -16.45 4.28
C ASP A 8 -3.43 -15.18 5.11
N TYR A 9 -4.23 -15.32 6.16
CA TYR A 9 -4.43 -14.27 7.15
C TYR A 9 -3.17 -14.13 8.00
N GLY A 10 -2.63 -12.91 8.09
CA GLY A 10 -1.42 -12.62 8.85
C GLY A 10 -1.32 -11.15 9.23
N ALA A 11 -0.38 -10.81 10.11
CA ALA A 11 -0.09 -9.44 10.47
C ALA A 11 0.88 -8.83 9.45
N LEU A 12 0.54 -7.63 8.93
CA LEU A 12 1.45 -6.85 8.09
C LEU A 12 2.56 -6.27 8.98
N VAL A 13 3.82 -6.65 8.71
CA VAL A 13 5.00 -6.24 9.49
C VAL A 13 5.90 -5.26 8.75
N GLY A 14 5.69 -5.09 7.44
CA GLY A 14 6.44 -4.13 6.64
C GLY A 14 5.86 -3.94 5.25
N TRP A 15 6.14 -2.78 4.66
CA TRP A 15 5.84 -2.51 3.27
C TRP A 15 6.86 -1.53 2.68
N THR A 16 7.12 -1.65 1.39
CA THR A 16 7.93 -0.70 0.62
C THR A 16 7.30 -0.48 -0.74
N GLY A 17 7.43 0.74 -1.28
CA GLY A 17 6.90 1.11 -2.58
C GLY A 17 7.96 1.80 -3.43
N SER A 18 7.96 1.53 -4.73
CA SER A 18 8.79 2.25 -5.69
C SER A 18 8.00 2.57 -6.96
N LEU A 19 8.26 3.72 -7.56
CA LEU A 19 7.74 4.10 -8.87
C LEU A 19 8.85 3.96 -9.91
N SER A 20 8.59 3.21 -10.98
CA SER A 20 9.49 3.07 -12.12
C SER A 20 8.70 3.31 -13.40
N GLY A 21 8.91 4.49 -14.00
CA GLY A 21 8.06 4.96 -15.09
C GLY A 21 6.61 5.09 -14.64
N GLU A 22 5.71 4.37 -15.30
CA GLU A 22 4.27 4.35 -15.00
C GLU A 22 3.84 3.13 -14.16
N ARG A 23 4.81 2.39 -13.61
CA ARG A 23 4.55 1.19 -12.79
C ARG A 23 4.92 1.45 -11.34
N VAL A 24 4.00 1.12 -10.45
CA VAL A 24 4.22 1.06 -9.01
C VAL A 24 4.53 -0.37 -8.63
N THR A 25 5.64 -0.59 -7.95
CA THR A 25 5.95 -1.87 -7.28
C THR A 25 5.66 -1.70 -5.80
N LEU A 26 4.80 -2.55 -5.27
CA LEU A 26 4.45 -2.60 -3.85
C LEU A 26 4.88 -3.96 -3.28
N ARG A 27 5.85 -3.95 -2.36
CA ARG A 27 6.27 -5.14 -1.63
C ARG A 27 5.66 -5.10 -0.24
N LEU A 28 4.84 -6.09 0.09
CA LEU A 28 4.20 -6.27 1.40
C LEU A 28 4.84 -7.46 2.11
N GLN A 29 5.06 -7.32 3.41
CA GLN A 29 5.63 -8.36 4.27
C GLN A 29 4.66 -8.70 5.40
N SER A 30 4.37 -9.99 5.57
CA SER A 30 3.46 -10.49 6.59
C SER A 30 4.04 -11.67 7.35
N VAL A 31 3.51 -11.89 8.55
CA VAL A 31 3.75 -13.07 9.39
C VAL A 31 2.40 -13.72 9.72
N THR A 32 2.34 -15.04 9.69
CA THR A 32 1.09 -15.80 9.93
C THR A 32 1.03 -16.42 11.33
N ARG A 33 2.17 -16.51 12.02
CA ARG A 33 2.26 -17.06 13.38
C ARG A 33 2.25 -15.96 14.44
N PRO A 34 1.70 -16.17 15.65
CA PRO A 34 1.79 -15.22 16.76
C PRO A 34 3.24 -14.92 17.17
N PRO A 35 3.51 -13.76 17.80
CA PRO A 35 4.83 -13.44 18.34
C PRO A 35 5.32 -14.47 19.38
N PRO A 36 6.63 -14.65 19.57
CA PRO A 36 7.72 -13.94 18.90
C PRO A 36 7.98 -14.42 17.47
N HIS A 37 8.28 -13.48 16.55
CA HIS A 37 8.59 -13.79 15.16
C HIS A 37 10.11 -13.90 14.94
N THR A 38 10.49 -14.75 13.99
CA THR A 38 11.84 -14.84 13.43
C THR A 38 11.84 -14.34 11.99
N GLU A 39 13.02 -14.05 11.42
CA GLU A 39 13.14 -13.60 10.02
C GLU A 39 12.54 -14.61 9.03
N ASP A 40 12.67 -15.90 9.34
CA ASP A 40 12.13 -17.01 8.53
C ASP A 40 10.59 -17.07 8.52
N ASP A 41 9.93 -16.34 9.44
CA ASP A 41 8.47 -16.26 9.49
C ASP A 41 7.90 -15.17 8.57
N VAL A 42 8.76 -14.36 7.95
CA VAL A 42 8.36 -13.22 7.11
C VAL A 42 8.15 -13.65 5.67
N HIS A 43 6.90 -13.63 5.23
CA HIS A 43 6.52 -13.84 3.84
C HIS A 43 6.38 -12.52 3.11
N ALA A 44 6.88 -12.44 1.88
CA ALA A 44 6.80 -11.23 1.06
C ALA A 44 6.00 -11.46 -0.22
N HIS A 45 5.04 -10.58 -0.48
CA HIS A 45 4.29 -10.51 -1.73
C HIS A 45 4.65 -9.23 -2.47
N VAL A 46 4.89 -9.33 -3.77
CA VAL A 46 5.22 -8.18 -4.62
C VAL A 46 4.12 -8.01 -5.67
N TYR A 47 3.49 -6.84 -5.65
CA TYR A 47 2.49 -6.44 -6.63
C TYR A 47 3.08 -5.40 -7.58
N MET A 48 2.80 -5.55 -8.86
CA MET A 48 3.05 -4.52 -9.86
C MET A 48 1.71 -3.95 -10.30
N LEU A 49 1.58 -2.64 -10.14
CA LEU A 49 0.37 -1.89 -10.43
C LEU A 49 0.70 -0.82 -11.46
N ASP A 50 -0.26 -0.48 -12.32
CA ASP A 50 -0.22 0.82 -12.97
C ASP A 50 -0.66 1.94 -12.00
N THR A 51 -0.48 3.19 -12.43
CA THR A 51 -0.86 4.38 -11.65
C THR A 51 -2.34 4.40 -11.27
N ASN A 52 -3.25 3.94 -12.14
CA ASN A 52 -4.69 3.96 -11.86
C ASN A 52 -5.05 2.90 -10.81
N GLN A 53 -4.49 1.70 -10.92
CA GLN A 53 -4.66 0.62 -9.94
C GLN A 53 -4.11 1.04 -8.57
N ALA A 54 -2.93 1.66 -8.53
CA ALA A 54 -2.35 2.17 -7.29
C ALA A 54 -3.23 3.27 -6.66
N ALA A 55 -3.77 4.19 -7.46
CA ALA A 55 -4.68 5.23 -6.98
C ALA A 55 -5.99 4.66 -6.43
N GLN A 56 -6.56 3.65 -7.10
CA GLN A 56 -7.76 2.96 -6.61
C GLN A 56 -7.50 2.24 -5.29
N LEU A 57 -6.38 1.53 -5.15
CA LEU A 57 -5.99 0.89 -3.90
C LEU A 57 -5.83 1.90 -2.77
N ALA A 58 -5.15 3.03 -3.03
CA ALA A 58 -4.99 4.09 -2.03
C ALA A 58 -6.34 4.66 -1.56
N ASN A 59 -7.24 4.96 -2.49
CA ASN A 59 -8.58 5.46 -2.17
C ASN A 59 -9.41 4.45 -1.38
N TYR A 60 -9.31 3.17 -1.73
CA TYR A 60 -10.00 2.09 -1.01
C TYR A 60 -9.53 2.01 0.45
N LEU A 61 -8.22 2.05 0.68
CA LEU A 61 -7.64 2.01 2.03
C LEU A 61 -8.04 3.23 2.86
N LEU A 62 -7.97 4.44 2.29
CA LEU A 62 -8.41 5.66 2.97
C LEU A 62 -9.88 5.59 3.37
N LYS A 63 -10.75 5.18 2.45
CA LYS A 63 -12.19 5.03 2.71
C LYS A 63 -12.47 3.98 3.79
N MET A 64 -11.76 2.85 3.77
CA MET A 64 -11.92 1.80 4.78
C MET A 64 -11.55 2.29 6.18
N CYS A 65 -10.55 3.16 6.28
CA CYS A 65 -10.09 3.74 7.54
C CYS A 65 -10.87 5.00 7.97
N ASP A 66 -11.93 5.40 7.24
CA ASP A 66 -12.64 6.67 7.43
C ASP A 66 -11.71 7.90 7.41
N LEU A 67 -10.63 7.81 6.62
CA LEU A 67 -9.67 8.88 6.42
C LEU A 67 -9.98 9.63 5.13
N SER A 68 -9.88 10.96 5.19
CA SER A 68 -9.93 11.78 3.98
C SER A 68 -8.56 11.75 3.29
N PRO A 69 -8.50 11.78 1.93
CA PRO A 69 -7.25 11.98 1.22
C PRO A 69 -6.57 13.26 1.73
N PRO A 70 -5.23 13.27 1.87
CA PRO A 70 -4.54 14.47 2.29
C PRO A 70 -4.87 15.63 1.35
N ASP A 71 -5.20 16.78 1.92
CA ASP A 71 -5.43 17.98 1.14
C ASP A 71 -4.24 18.23 0.22
N ARG A 72 -4.51 18.60 -1.04
CA ARG A 72 -3.46 19.02 -1.97
C ARG A 72 -2.88 20.35 -1.47
N VAL A 73 -1.93 20.29 -0.55
CA VAL A 73 -1.16 21.43 -0.04
C VAL A 73 -0.25 21.94 -1.16
N ASN A 74 -0.83 22.59 -2.17
CA ASN A 74 -0.09 23.41 -3.13
C ASN A 74 -0.97 24.28 -4.06
N ARG A 75 -2.17 24.67 -3.63
CA ARG A 75 -2.88 25.78 -4.30
C ARG A 75 -2.68 27.14 -3.62
N GLY A 76 -2.22 27.18 -2.36
CA GLY A 76 -2.15 28.41 -1.56
C GLY A 76 -1.02 29.40 -1.94
N LEU A 77 0.10 28.93 -2.49
CA LEU A 77 1.22 29.83 -2.84
C LEU A 77 0.99 30.55 -4.17
N LEU A 78 0.44 29.85 -5.17
CA LEU A 78 0.13 30.47 -6.48
C LEU A 78 -1.18 31.25 -6.46
N ALA A 79 -2.16 30.88 -5.62
CA ALA A 79 -3.40 31.64 -5.46
C ALA A 79 -3.19 33.01 -4.76
N ARG A 80 -2.14 33.19 -3.96
CA ARG A 80 -1.80 34.48 -3.30
C ARG A 80 -1.05 35.47 -4.19
N LEU A 81 -0.57 35.04 -5.36
CA LEU A 81 0.17 35.89 -6.30
C LEU A 81 -0.69 36.34 -7.49
N PHE A 82 -1.83 35.69 -7.72
CA PHE A 82 -2.75 35.98 -8.84
C PHE A 82 -4.21 36.19 -8.39
N GLY A 83 -4.42 36.48 -7.11
CA GLY A 83 -5.72 36.80 -6.49
C GLY A 83 -5.57 37.90 -5.45
#